data_AF-A0A346XV98-F1
#
_entry.id   AF-A0A346XV98-F1
#
_cell.length_a   1.000
_cell.length_b   1.000
_cell.length_c   1.000
_cell.angle_alpha   90.00
_cell.angle_beta   90.00
_cell.angle_gamma   90.00
#
_symmetry.space_group_name_H-M   'P 1'
#
loop_
_entity.id
_entity.type
_entity.pdbx_description
1 polymer ?
#
loop_
_entity_poly.entity_id
_entity_poly.type
_entity_poly.pdbx_seq_one_letter_code
_entity_poly.pdbx_strand_id
1 'polypeptide(L)'
;MTAHTSGVPHRPGPIGRTVRLALGVVSLQAAVGAVLALVDGVSGPPRTSDTGLVIAVLIALWLTPTVFDVGLGTRLGNRWRFAVAGGIGLVTFVGLALGAAGTGFSIGVLVWVAVTLGWLGVAFLVAVVLRTPGCEMRSLQHLASVVRSEDREFVACPGPLQPLDEWEARTTGRAVPYAQEVQHMRFTTPAAHELVAALGRAAGQLDEPQRRVALAIYRLLADRAQVAPEGIADATGINATTIESWLDEWPGVFRDPDGRVVGFWGLALSPLSPRYELVDHHTGVSVGYAWCAWDTLFLPSLLGRTLDVTASDGASGAPIRLTVAPDGVRTLDPANTVVSFQAPTDEWDEDILTSFCHEVLFFADGAAAEGWMAERDDELFTLSAEAAFDIGRRWVKERYGEALLTADRER
;
A
#
# COMPACT_ATOMS: atom_id res chain seq x y z
N MET A 1 0.04 -5.40 37.49
CA MET A 1 -0.99 -5.54 36.43
C MET A 1 -0.40 -4.92 35.18
N THR A 2 0.20 -5.76 34.34
CA THR A 2 0.98 -5.35 33.18
C THR A 2 0.06 -5.13 31.99
N ALA A 3 0.18 -3.96 31.36
CA ALA A 3 -0.54 -3.58 30.16
C ALA A 3 -0.37 -4.65 29.07
N HIS A 4 -1.49 -5.13 28.54
CA HIS A 4 -1.54 -6.06 27.42
C HIS A 4 -1.10 -5.31 26.14
N THR A 5 0.12 -5.55 25.67
CA THR A 5 0.53 -5.24 24.30
C THR A 5 0.03 -6.35 23.37
N SER A 6 -1.28 -6.44 23.17
CA SER A 6 -1.86 -7.30 22.15
C SER A 6 -1.66 -6.63 20.79
N GLY A 7 -0.78 -7.18 19.95
CA GLY A 7 -0.60 -6.74 18.57
C GLY A 7 0.84 -6.73 18.04
N VAL A 8 1.86 -6.78 18.91
CA VAL A 8 3.27 -6.76 18.48
C VAL A 8 3.85 -8.17 18.46
N PRO A 9 4.25 -8.72 17.30
CA PRO A 9 4.87 -10.05 17.23
C PRO A 9 6.18 -10.12 18.03
N HIS A 10 6.43 -11.24 18.70
CA HIS A 10 7.64 -11.50 19.47
C HIS A 10 8.59 -12.42 18.73
N ARG A 11 9.91 -12.18 18.84
CA ARG A 11 10.92 -13.08 18.26
C ARG A 11 10.77 -14.49 18.86
N PRO A 12 10.88 -15.55 18.04
CA PRO A 12 10.82 -16.91 18.53
C PRO A 12 11.99 -17.19 19.48
N GLY A 13 11.66 -17.71 20.66
CA GLY A 13 12.63 -18.17 21.63
C GLY A 13 13.14 -19.59 21.29
N PRO A 14 13.90 -20.23 22.20
CA PRO A 14 14.42 -21.58 22.00
C PRO A 14 13.35 -22.61 21.59
N ILE A 15 12.17 -22.59 22.22
CA ILE A 15 11.07 -23.53 21.96
C ILE A 15 10.47 -23.26 20.58
N GLY A 16 10.15 -22.00 20.28
CA GLY A 16 9.65 -21.60 18.95
C GLY A 16 10.62 -21.96 17.82
N ARG A 17 11.94 -21.90 18.07
CA ARG A 17 12.97 -22.32 17.11
C ARG A 17 13.06 -23.84 16.97
N THR A 18 12.94 -24.60 18.05
CA THR A 18 12.93 -26.06 17.99
C THR A 18 11.70 -26.59 17.23
N VAL A 19 10.52 -25.99 17.45
CA VAL A 19 9.30 -26.36 16.71
C VAL A 19 9.46 -26.10 15.22
N ARG A 20 9.98 -24.92 14.83
CA ARG A 20 10.26 -24.61 13.41
C ARG A 20 11.29 -25.53 12.79
N LEU A 21 12.35 -25.89 13.52
CA LEU A 21 13.34 -26.86 13.06
C LEU A 21 12.70 -28.23 12.81
N ALA A 22 11.87 -28.71 13.74
CA ALA A 22 11.17 -29.99 13.58
C ALA A 22 10.22 -29.98 12.37
N LEU A 23 9.41 -28.93 12.23
CA LEU A 23 8.50 -28.77 11.08
C LEU A 23 9.28 -28.70 9.76
N GLY A 24 10.36 -27.91 9.71
CA GLY A 24 11.22 -27.81 8.54
C GLY A 24 11.84 -29.15 8.13
N VAL A 25 12.38 -29.91 9.09
CA VAL A 25 12.95 -31.24 8.84
C VAL A 25 11.89 -32.22 8.34
N VAL A 26 10.71 -32.26 8.97
CA VAL A 26 9.62 -33.15 8.56
C VAL A 26 9.12 -32.82 7.15
N SER A 27 8.95 -31.52 6.84
CA SER A 27 8.54 -31.09 5.49
C SER A 27 9.59 -31.45 4.43
N LEU A 28 10.88 -31.27 4.72
CA LEU A 28 11.96 -31.66 3.81
C LEU A 28 12.04 -33.17 3.64
N GLN A 29 11.86 -33.95 4.70
CA GLN A 29 11.82 -35.42 4.62
C GLN A 29 10.66 -35.89 3.73
N ALA A 30 9.48 -35.28 3.86
CA ALA A 30 8.34 -35.57 2.99
C ALA A 30 8.60 -35.17 1.52
N ALA A 31 9.27 -34.03 1.29
CA ALA A 31 9.66 -33.61 -0.05
C ALA A 31 10.68 -34.56 -0.69
N VAL A 32 11.70 -34.98 0.06
CA VAL A 32 12.68 -35.99 -0.38
C VAL A 32 12.00 -37.33 -0.65
N GLY A 33 11.06 -37.75 0.20
CA GLY A 33 10.24 -38.94 -0.03
C GLY A 33 9.45 -38.87 -1.33
N ALA A 34 8.86 -37.73 -1.66
CA ALA A 34 8.17 -37.51 -2.93
C ALA A 34 9.12 -37.55 -4.14
N VAL A 35 10.32 -37.00 -4.02
CA VAL A 35 11.36 -37.07 -5.07
C VAL A 35 11.86 -38.49 -5.27
N LEU A 36 12.12 -39.24 -4.20
CA LEU A 36 12.53 -40.65 -4.28
C LEU A 36 11.43 -41.51 -4.89
N ALA A 37 10.16 -41.28 -4.51
CA ALA A 37 9.02 -41.94 -5.13
C ALA A 37 8.87 -41.61 -6.63
N LEU A 38 9.25 -40.40 -7.06
CA LEU A 38 9.30 -40.02 -8.47
C LEU A 38 10.38 -40.82 -9.21
N VAL A 39 11.58 -40.96 -8.64
CA VAL A 39 12.70 -41.73 -9.22
C VAL A 39 12.37 -43.23 -9.28
N ASP A 40 11.79 -43.76 -8.21
CA ASP A 40 11.38 -45.17 -8.14
C ASP A 40 10.20 -45.48 -9.07
N GLY A 41 9.25 -44.55 -9.20
CA GLY A 41 8.09 -44.66 -10.10
C GLY A 41 8.43 -44.58 -11.59
N VAL A 42 9.57 -43.96 -11.94
CA VAL A 42 10.17 -44.05 -13.29
C VAL A 42 10.75 -45.46 -13.54
N SER A 43 10.99 -46.23 -12.46
CA SER A 43 11.62 -47.56 -12.48
C SER A 43 10.65 -48.73 -12.24
N GLY A 44 9.38 -48.48 -11.88
CA GLY A 44 8.34 -49.48 -11.58
C GLY A 44 6.97 -48.89 -11.18
N PRO A 45 5.91 -49.71 -10.98
CA PRO A 45 4.57 -49.19 -10.70
C PRO A 45 4.49 -48.47 -9.33
N PRO A 46 3.78 -47.33 -9.22
CA PRO A 46 3.78 -46.49 -8.03
C PRO A 46 3.14 -47.20 -6.83
N ARG A 47 3.81 -47.15 -5.67
CA ARG A 47 3.28 -47.67 -4.39
C ARG A 47 2.27 -46.67 -3.82
N THR A 48 1.01 -46.79 -4.22
CA THR A 48 -0.11 -45.92 -3.79
C THR A 48 -0.65 -46.21 -2.38
N SER A 49 -0.05 -47.15 -1.64
CA SER A 49 -0.48 -47.55 -0.29
C SER A 49 0.30 -46.91 0.86
N ASP A 50 1.22 -45.98 0.57
CA ASP A 50 1.98 -45.29 1.61
C ASP A 50 1.11 -44.23 2.30
N THR A 51 0.70 -44.51 3.53
CA THR A 51 -0.08 -43.59 4.37
C THR A 51 0.61 -42.24 4.55
N GLY A 52 1.95 -42.22 4.57
CA GLY A 52 2.72 -40.98 4.66
C GLY A 52 2.58 -40.09 3.43
N LEU A 53 2.54 -40.69 2.24
CA LEU A 53 2.34 -39.96 0.98
C LEU A 53 0.95 -39.33 0.92
N VAL A 54 -0.09 -40.08 1.32
CA VAL A 54 -1.47 -39.56 1.34
C VAL A 54 -1.59 -38.36 2.28
N ILE A 55 -0.99 -38.45 3.46
CA ILE A 55 -0.96 -37.33 4.41
C ILE A 55 -0.21 -36.14 3.81
N ALA A 56 0.95 -36.35 3.18
CA ALA A 56 1.72 -35.29 2.53
C ALA A 56 0.94 -34.59 1.40
N VAL A 57 0.19 -35.35 0.60
CA VAL A 57 -0.69 -34.82 -0.46
C VAL A 57 -1.80 -33.94 0.12
N LEU A 58 -2.46 -34.38 1.19
CA LEU A 58 -3.53 -33.60 1.84
C LEU A 58 -2.99 -32.32 2.47
N ILE A 59 -1.82 -32.38 3.12
CA ILE A 59 -1.14 -31.21 3.68
C ILE A 59 -0.73 -30.24 2.57
N ALA A 60 -0.14 -30.73 1.47
CA ALA A 60 0.24 -29.90 0.33
C ALA A 60 -0.99 -29.22 -0.30
N LEU A 61 -2.13 -29.92 -0.39
CA LEU A 61 -3.39 -29.36 -0.92
C LEU A 61 -3.90 -28.20 -0.08
N TRP A 62 -3.86 -28.37 1.23
CA TRP A 62 -4.29 -27.34 2.17
C TRP A 62 -3.37 -26.13 2.12
N LEU A 63 -2.05 -26.35 2.08
CA LEU A 63 -1.02 -25.31 2.14
C LEU A 63 -0.76 -24.59 0.82
N THR A 64 -1.13 -25.17 -0.33
CA THR A 64 -0.81 -24.63 -1.66
C THR A 64 -1.14 -23.14 -1.83
N PRO A 65 -2.38 -22.66 -1.55
CA PRO A 65 -2.67 -21.23 -1.66
C PRO A 65 -1.71 -20.37 -0.83
N THR A 66 -1.48 -20.76 0.43
CA THR A 66 -0.60 -20.04 1.35
C THR A 66 0.86 -20.07 0.89
N VAL A 67 1.37 -21.20 0.40
CA VAL A 67 2.75 -21.34 -0.07
C VAL A 67 2.98 -20.48 -1.31
N PHE A 68 2.07 -20.51 -2.29
CA PHE A 68 2.27 -19.81 -3.55
C PHE A 68 1.90 -18.32 -3.49
N ASP A 69 0.82 -17.94 -2.80
CA ASP A 69 0.45 -16.53 -2.65
C ASP A 69 1.48 -15.78 -1.79
N VAL A 70 1.82 -16.33 -0.62
CA VAL A 70 2.77 -15.69 0.31
C VAL A 70 4.22 -15.87 -0.16
N GLY A 71 4.56 -17.02 -0.74
CA GLY A 71 5.93 -17.33 -1.18
C GLY A 71 6.33 -16.69 -2.51
N LEU A 72 5.38 -16.46 -3.44
CA LEU A 72 5.64 -15.79 -4.73
C LEU A 72 5.14 -14.34 -4.77
N GLY A 73 4.45 -13.86 -3.73
CA GLY A 73 3.88 -12.50 -3.72
C GLY A 73 2.73 -12.32 -4.71
N THR A 74 1.93 -13.36 -4.92
CA THR A 74 0.78 -13.35 -5.85
C THR A 74 -0.54 -13.34 -5.08
N ARG A 75 -1.63 -12.89 -5.70
CA ARG A 75 -2.98 -12.82 -5.07
C ARG A 75 -3.99 -13.76 -5.74
N LEU A 76 -3.54 -14.94 -6.13
CA LEU A 76 -4.36 -15.89 -6.89
C LEU A 76 -5.27 -16.70 -5.96
N GLY A 77 -4.96 -16.81 -4.67
CA GLY A 77 -5.86 -17.40 -3.68
C GLY A 77 -6.16 -18.86 -3.99
N ASN A 78 -7.44 -19.22 -3.88
CA ASN A 78 -7.91 -20.56 -4.26
C ASN A 78 -7.70 -20.89 -5.75
N ARG A 79 -7.38 -19.91 -6.62
CA ARG A 79 -7.08 -20.16 -8.04
C ARG A 79 -5.83 -21.02 -8.21
N TRP A 80 -4.90 -21.02 -7.25
CA TRP A 80 -3.76 -21.94 -7.25
C TRP A 80 -4.18 -23.41 -7.18
N ARG A 81 -5.24 -23.74 -6.44
CA ARG A 81 -5.74 -25.13 -6.38
C ARG A 81 -6.23 -25.59 -7.75
N PHE A 82 -6.87 -24.71 -8.51
CA PHE A 82 -7.32 -24.99 -9.87
C PHE A 82 -6.16 -25.00 -10.88
N ALA A 83 -5.18 -24.10 -10.75
CA ALA A 83 -3.99 -24.10 -11.59
C ALA A 83 -3.15 -25.37 -11.42
N VAL A 84 -2.94 -25.80 -10.17
CA VAL A 84 -2.27 -27.07 -9.85
C VAL A 84 -3.07 -28.25 -10.37
N ALA A 85 -4.39 -28.29 -10.15
CA ALA A 85 -5.25 -29.34 -10.68
C ALA A 85 -5.22 -29.41 -12.22
N GLY A 86 -5.24 -28.25 -12.89
CA GLY A 86 -5.10 -28.13 -14.35
C GLY A 86 -3.74 -28.60 -14.84
N GLY A 87 -2.65 -28.26 -14.14
CA GLY A 87 -1.29 -28.74 -14.43
C GLY A 87 -1.15 -30.25 -14.27
N ILE A 88 -1.68 -30.82 -13.17
CA ILE A 88 -1.73 -32.28 -12.97
C ILE A 88 -2.56 -32.94 -14.08
N GLY A 89 -3.70 -32.35 -14.45
CA GLY A 89 -4.53 -32.81 -15.56
C GLY A 89 -3.80 -32.82 -16.90
N LEU A 90 -3.03 -31.77 -17.19
CA LEU A 90 -2.21 -31.67 -18.40
C LEU A 90 -1.11 -32.74 -18.44
N VAL A 91 -0.36 -32.93 -17.35
CA VAL A 91 0.67 -33.97 -17.26
C VAL A 91 0.06 -35.36 -17.40
N THR A 92 -1.14 -35.58 -16.83
CA THR A 92 -1.90 -36.82 -17.00
C THR A 92 -2.30 -37.06 -18.45
N PHE A 93 -2.81 -36.02 -19.13
CA PHE A 93 -3.21 -36.09 -20.53
C PHE A 93 -2.03 -36.38 -21.46
N VAL A 94 -0.88 -35.73 -21.23
CA VAL A 94 0.36 -36.00 -21.98
C VAL A 94 0.86 -37.43 -21.72
N GLY A 95 0.85 -37.88 -20.47
CA GLY A 95 1.21 -39.26 -20.12
C GLY A 95 0.30 -40.29 -20.81
N LEU A 96 -1.00 -40.02 -20.88
CA LEU A 96 -1.96 -40.85 -21.60
C LEU A 96 -1.66 -40.89 -23.11
N ALA A 97 -1.40 -39.73 -23.72
CA ALA A 97 -1.07 -39.62 -25.15
C ALA A 97 0.23 -40.36 -25.53
N LEU A 98 1.17 -40.49 -24.58
CA LEU A 98 2.44 -41.21 -24.74
C LEU A 98 2.34 -42.70 -24.36
N GLY A 99 1.15 -43.23 -24.07
CA GLY A 99 0.96 -44.64 -23.71
C GLY A 99 1.37 -45.00 -22.28
N ALA A 100 1.57 -44.00 -21.42
CA ALA A 100 1.98 -44.13 -20.02
C ALA A 100 0.80 -43.74 -19.08
N ALA A 101 -0.34 -44.39 -19.28
CA ALA A 101 -1.56 -44.13 -18.51
C ALA A 101 -1.34 -44.47 -17.02
N GLY A 102 -1.60 -43.52 -16.12
CA GLY A 102 -1.46 -43.67 -14.66
C GLY A 102 -0.13 -43.18 -14.07
N THR A 103 0.97 -43.22 -14.82
CA THR A 103 2.26 -42.65 -14.38
C THR A 103 2.25 -41.13 -14.45
N GLY A 104 1.65 -40.54 -15.48
CA GLY A 104 1.57 -39.07 -15.63
C GLY A 104 0.86 -38.35 -14.47
N PHE A 105 -0.27 -38.89 -14.01
CA PHE A 105 -0.99 -38.35 -12.85
C PHE A 105 -0.15 -38.40 -11.56
N SER A 106 0.46 -39.55 -11.31
CA SER A 106 1.32 -39.77 -10.15
C SER A 106 2.55 -38.85 -10.17
N ILE A 107 3.17 -38.67 -11.34
CA ILE A 107 4.30 -37.74 -11.55
C ILE A 107 3.89 -36.30 -11.23
N GLY A 108 2.76 -35.83 -11.76
CA GLY A 108 2.27 -34.47 -11.51
C GLY A 108 2.02 -34.20 -10.03
N VAL A 109 1.40 -35.15 -9.33
CA VAL A 109 1.14 -35.05 -7.88
C VAL A 109 2.45 -35.06 -7.09
N LEU A 110 3.39 -35.96 -7.39
CA LEU A 110 4.67 -36.08 -6.68
C LEU A 110 5.54 -34.83 -6.85
N VAL A 111 5.62 -34.28 -8.06
CA VAL A 111 6.36 -33.04 -8.33
C VAL A 111 5.76 -31.87 -7.55
N TRP A 112 4.43 -31.73 -7.57
CA TRP A 112 3.76 -30.66 -6.84
C TRP A 112 3.95 -30.79 -5.32
N VAL A 113 3.83 -31.99 -4.75
CA VAL A 113 4.10 -32.24 -3.32
C VAL A 113 5.55 -31.92 -2.97
N ALA A 114 6.52 -32.35 -3.78
CA ALA A 114 7.94 -32.08 -3.57
C ALA A 114 8.25 -30.58 -3.58
N VAL A 115 7.68 -29.83 -4.53
CA VAL A 115 7.87 -28.37 -4.63
C VAL A 115 7.25 -27.67 -3.43
N THR A 116 6.00 -28.01 -3.09
CA THR A 116 5.25 -27.33 -2.01
C THR A 116 5.89 -27.55 -0.65
N LEU A 117 6.16 -28.82 -0.30
CA LEU A 117 6.76 -29.17 0.99
C LEU A 117 8.26 -28.84 1.06
N GLY A 118 8.96 -28.89 -0.08
CA GLY A 118 10.35 -28.47 -0.19
C GLY A 118 10.50 -26.98 0.10
N TRP A 119 9.69 -26.14 -0.54
CA TRP A 119 9.67 -24.71 -0.26
C TRP A 119 9.38 -24.42 1.21
N LEU A 120 8.31 -24.99 1.75
CA LEU A 120 7.91 -24.85 3.15
C LEU A 120 9.04 -25.25 4.11
N GLY A 121 9.68 -26.40 3.84
CA GLY A 121 10.75 -26.93 4.65
C GLY A 121 11.97 -26.01 4.72
N VAL A 122 12.41 -25.48 3.58
CA VAL A 122 13.51 -24.50 3.53
C VAL A 122 13.11 -23.21 4.24
N ALA A 123 11.88 -22.73 4.05
CA ALA A 123 11.38 -21.52 4.71
C ALA A 123 11.44 -21.65 6.25
N PHE A 124 11.02 -22.78 6.81
CA PHE A 124 11.16 -23.01 8.25
C PHE A 124 12.61 -22.99 8.75
N LEU A 125 13.54 -23.58 8.00
CA LEU A 125 14.97 -23.55 8.38
C LEU A 125 15.54 -22.13 8.35
N VAL A 126 15.18 -21.35 7.33
CA VAL A 126 15.58 -19.94 7.23
C VAL A 126 14.97 -19.13 8.37
N ALA A 127 13.71 -19.39 8.74
CA ALA A 127 13.06 -18.75 9.88
C ALA A 127 13.75 -19.05 11.24
N VAL A 128 14.36 -20.24 11.40
CA VAL A 128 15.17 -20.58 12.60
C VAL A 128 16.43 -19.72 12.71
N VAL A 129 17.04 -19.39 11.56
CA VAL A 129 18.25 -18.56 11.47
C VAL A 129 17.90 -17.09 11.67
N LEU A 130 16.92 -16.60 10.93
CA LEU A 130 16.53 -15.19 10.91
C LEU A 130 15.64 -14.76 12.10
N ARG A 131 15.09 -15.73 12.86
CA ARG A 131 14.16 -15.49 13.97
C ARG A 131 12.97 -14.62 13.56
N THR A 132 12.42 -14.89 12.38
CA THR A 132 11.24 -14.18 11.85
C THR A 132 9.97 -14.66 12.56
N PRO A 133 9.19 -13.77 13.20
CA PRO A 133 7.92 -14.16 13.81
C PRO A 133 6.81 -14.25 12.75
N GLY A 134 5.98 -15.30 12.81
CA GLY A 134 4.74 -15.46 12.03
C GLY A 134 4.86 -15.58 10.50
N CYS A 135 5.93 -15.12 9.86
CA CYS A 135 6.10 -15.16 8.40
C CYS A 135 7.09 -16.27 7.97
N GLU A 136 6.97 -17.50 8.45
CA GLU A 136 7.94 -18.56 8.12
C GLU A 136 7.99 -18.83 6.62
N MET A 137 6.84 -18.73 5.93
CA MET A 137 6.73 -18.91 4.47
C MET A 137 7.43 -17.81 3.66
N ARG A 138 7.56 -16.60 4.23
CA ARG A 138 8.18 -15.43 3.60
C ARG A 138 9.64 -15.24 4.00
N SER A 139 10.16 -16.09 4.89
CA SER A 139 11.54 -16.04 5.36
C SER A 139 12.58 -16.15 4.23
N LEU A 140 12.24 -16.86 3.14
CA LEU A 140 13.06 -16.96 1.93
C LEU A 140 13.16 -15.63 1.17
N GLN A 141 12.03 -14.93 1.00
CA GLN A 141 12.03 -13.59 0.41
C GLN A 141 12.76 -12.60 1.32
N HIS A 142 12.57 -12.72 2.64
CA HIS A 142 13.28 -11.92 3.62
C HIS A 142 14.81 -12.20 3.60
N LEU A 143 15.22 -13.44 3.34
CA LEU A 143 16.64 -13.75 3.13
C LEU A 143 17.15 -13.14 1.83
N ALA A 144 16.36 -13.20 0.75
CA ALA A 144 16.71 -12.63 -0.54
C ALA A 144 16.90 -11.10 -0.46
N SER A 145 16.01 -10.39 0.24
CA SER A 145 16.14 -8.94 0.45
C SER A 145 17.38 -8.59 1.28
N VAL A 146 17.68 -9.38 2.31
CA VAL A 146 18.91 -9.22 3.12
C VAL A 146 20.17 -9.42 2.28
N VAL A 147 20.18 -10.41 1.38
CA VAL A 147 21.32 -10.70 0.50
C VAL A 147 21.49 -9.62 -0.59
N ARG A 148 20.38 -9.04 -1.07
CA ARG A 148 20.38 -8.01 -2.13
C ARG A 148 20.58 -6.59 -1.63
N SER A 149 20.70 -6.38 -0.31
CA SER A 149 20.75 -5.05 0.31
C SER A 149 19.58 -4.13 -0.09
N GLU A 150 18.42 -4.73 -0.35
CA GLU A 150 17.17 -3.99 -0.63
C GLU A 150 16.59 -3.45 0.68
N ASP A 151 15.94 -2.28 0.62
CA ASP A 151 15.33 -1.65 1.79
C ASP A 151 14.28 -2.57 2.44
N ARG A 152 14.27 -2.58 3.78
CA ARG A 152 13.52 -3.56 4.58
C ARG A 152 12.05 -3.19 4.68
N GLU A 153 11.21 -3.77 3.84
CA GLU A 153 9.76 -3.79 4.06
C GLU A 153 9.39 -4.99 4.96
N PHE A 154 9.03 -4.70 6.22
CA PHE A 154 8.52 -5.71 7.15
C PHE A 154 7.00 -5.75 7.10
N VAL A 155 6.46 -6.73 6.37
CA VAL A 155 5.03 -7.03 6.41
C VAL A 155 4.78 -8.04 7.53
N ALA A 156 3.98 -7.66 8.52
CA ALA A 156 3.52 -8.58 9.55
C ALA A 156 2.54 -9.59 8.93
N CYS A 157 2.91 -10.87 8.91
CA CYS A 157 2.04 -11.98 8.52
C CYS A 157 1.81 -12.83 9.77
N PRO A 158 0.61 -12.81 10.37
CA PRO A 158 0.31 -13.64 11.52
C PRO A 158 0.21 -15.12 11.08
N GLY A 159 1.32 -15.84 11.23
CA GLY A 159 1.38 -17.27 10.96
C GLY A 159 0.87 -18.11 12.15
N PRO A 160 0.60 -19.41 11.91
CA PRO A 160 0.03 -20.30 12.92
C PRO A 160 0.93 -20.54 14.14
N LEU A 161 2.22 -20.20 14.06
CA LEU A 161 3.17 -20.34 15.17
C LEU A 161 3.29 -19.08 16.03
N GLN A 162 2.66 -17.96 15.64
CA GLN A 162 2.69 -16.73 16.45
C GLN A 162 2.17 -16.93 17.89
N PRO A 163 1.07 -17.66 18.14
CA PRO A 163 0.61 -17.88 19.52
C PRO A 163 1.64 -18.61 20.41
N LEU A 164 2.48 -19.47 19.81
CA LEU A 164 3.56 -20.15 20.51
C LEU A 164 4.67 -19.17 20.89
N ASP A 165 5.06 -18.27 19.99
CA ASP A 165 6.08 -17.26 20.27
C ASP A 165 5.62 -16.27 21.35
N GLU A 166 4.34 -15.87 21.30
CA GLU A 166 3.72 -15.02 22.32
C GLU A 166 3.63 -15.72 23.68
N TRP A 167 3.32 -17.01 23.71
CA TRP A 167 3.34 -17.80 24.93
C TRP A 167 4.76 -17.93 25.50
N GLU A 168 5.76 -18.19 24.65
CA GLU A 168 7.16 -18.33 25.06
C GLU A 168 7.71 -17.00 25.61
N ALA A 169 7.40 -15.88 24.95
CA ALA A 169 7.76 -14.54 25.41
C ALA A 169 7.15 -14.21 26.78
N ARG A 170 5.87 -14.55 26.99
CA ARG A 170 5.17 -14.37 28.28
C ARG A 170 5.77 -15.21 29.40
N THR A 171 6.15 -16.45 29.10
CA THR A 171 6.56 -17.43 30.11
C THR A 171 8.02 -17.23 30.55
N THR A 172 8.89 -16.79 29.65
CA THR A 172 10.34 -16.67 29.92
C THR A 172 10.78 -15.30 30.42
N GLY A 173 9.88 -14.31 30.41
CA GLY A 173 10.20 -12.91 30.74
C GLY A 173 11.18 -12.25 29.76
N ARG A 174 11.58 -12.95 28.68
CA ARG A 174 12.42 -12.46 27.59
C ARG A 174 11.55 -11.97 26.43
N ALA A 175 10.61 -11.10 26.72
CA ALA A 175 9.93 -10.36 25.68
C ALA A 175 10.97 -9.42 25.04
N VAL A 176 11.54 -9.82 23.91
CA VAL A 176 12.16 -8.89 22.97
C VAL A 176 11.05 -8.56 21.98
N PRO A 177 10.37 -7.42 22.11
CA PRO A 177 9.43 -6.97 21.10
C PRO A 177 10.20 -6.92 19.78
N TYR A 178 9.69 -7.59 18.74
CA TYR A 178 10.33 -7.48 17.42
C TYR A 178 10.42 -6.00 16.99
N ALA A 179 9.48 -5.18 17.45
CA ALA A 179 9.35 -3.74 17.19
C ALA A 179 10.52 -2.83 17.66
N GLN A 180 11.40 -3.24 18.58
CA GLN A 180 12.44 -2.33 19.09
C GLN A 180 13.72 -2.23 18.22
N GLU A 181 13.87 -3.07 17.20
CA GLU A 181 14.83 -2.83 16.10
C GLU A 181 14.16 -2.16 14.89
N VAL A 182 12.88 -1.78 15.03
CA VAL A 182 12.02 -1.21 13.99
C VAL A 182 11.49 0.17 14.42
N GLN A 183 12.35 1.01 15.00
CA GLN A 183 12.13 2.47 15.00
C GLN A 183 12.04 3.06 13.57
N HIS A 184 12.07 2.22 12.54
CA HIS A 184 11.75 2.50 11.15
C HIS A 184 10.66 1.57 10.62
N MET A 185 9.58 1.32 11.36
CA MET A 185 8.42 0.59 10.82
C MET A 185 7.58 1.57 10.02
N ARG A 186 7.86 1.63 8.72
CA ARG A 186 6.97 2.19 7.70
C ARG A 186 5.95 1.09 7.36
N PHE A 187 4.67 1.32 7.63
CA PHE A 187 3.62 0.85 6.70
C PHE A 187 4.07 1.32 5.33
N THR A 188 4.11 0.48 4.29
CA THR A 188 4.77 0.86 3.05
C THR A 188 4.01 1.92 2.28
N THR A 189 4.23 3.16 2.73
CA THR A 189 4.52 4.28 1.87
C THR A 189 5.44 3.74 0.77
N PRO A 190 5.05 3.79 -0.51
CA PRO A 190 6.00 3.64 -1.59
C PRO A 190 7.16 4.57 -1.30
N ALA A 191 8.39 4.21 -1.70
CA ALA A 191 9.49 5.13 -1.49
C ALA A 191 9.06 6.50 -2.05
N ALA A 192 9.27 7.60 -1.31
CA ALA A 192 8.60 8.87 -1.61
C ALA A 192 8.72 9.30 -3.10
N HIS A 193 9.81 8.92 -3.76
CA HIS A 193 10.02 9.10 -5.19
C HIS A 193 9.08 8.28 -6.09
N GLU A 194 8.77 7.03 -5.75
CA GLU A 194 7.83 6.16 -6.48
C GLU A 194 6.40 6.67 -6.35
N LEU A 195 6.00 7.10 -5.14
CA LEU A 195 4.67 7.66 -4.93
C LEU A 195 4.50 8.97 -5.71
N VAL A 196 5.49 9.87 -5.64
CA VAL A 196 5.46 11.12 -6.42
C VAL A 196 5.45 10.82 -7.93
N ALA A 197 6.21 9.84 -8.40
CA ALA A 197 6.17 9.42 -9.80
C ALA A 197 4.81 8.83 -10.20
N ALA A 198 4.15 8.07 -9.32
CA ALA A 198 2.80 7.55 -9.56
C ALA A 198 1.77 8.69 -9.65
N LEU A 199 1.81 9.63 -8.71
CA LEU A 199 0.99 10.84 -8.72
C LEU A 199 1.24 11.69 -9.98
N GLY A 200 2.50 11.79 -10.43
CA GLY A 200 2.86 12.51 -11.64
C GLY A 200 2.36 11.85 -12.94
N ARG A 201 2.31 10.51 -12.97
CA ARG A 201 1.66 9.78 -14.08
C ARG A 201 0.15 9.99 -14.04
N ALA A 202 -0.47 9.84 -12.88
CA ALA A 202 -1.91 9.96 -12.72
C ALA A 202 -2.43 11.37 -13.08
N ALA A 203 -1.72 12.41 -12.66
CA ALA A 203 -2.11 13.81 -12.88
C ALA A 203 -1.83 14.35 -14.29
N GLY A 204 -1.18 13.56 -15.17
CA GLY A 204 -0.73 14.00 -16.48
C GLY A 204 0.36 15.08 -16.44
N GLN A 205 0.87 15.43 -17.64
CA GLN A 205 1.92 16.44 -17.81
C GLN A 205 1.35 17.80 -18.20
N LEU A 206 1.98 18.87 -17.74
CA LEU A 206 1.63 20.25 -18.10
C LEU A 206 2.84 20.94 -18.73
N ASP A 207 2.63 21.60 -19.87
CA ASP A 207 3.64 22.49 -20.43
C ASP A 207 3.79 23.79 -19.60
N GLU A 208 4.76 24.63 -19.95
CA GLU A 208 5.04 25.85 -19.16
C GLU A 208 3.85 26.85 -19.13
N PRO A 209 3.20 27.21 -20.25
CA PRO A 209 1.96 27.99 -20.23
C PRO A 209 0.86 27.39 -19.34
N GLN A 210 0.62 26.08 -19.45
CA GLN A 210 -0.39 25.37 -18.67
C GLN A 210 -0.07 25.39 -17.16
N ARG A 211 1.21 25.22 -16.78
CA ARG A 211 1.66 25.33 -15.38
C ARG A 211 1.40 26.72 -14.79
N ARG A 212 1.63 27.79 -15.57
CA ARG A 212 1.32 29.16 -15.15
C ARG A 212 -0.18 29.39 -15.00
N VAL A 213 -0.99 28.89 -15.92
CA VAL A 213 -2.46 28.98 -15.85
C VAL A 213 -3.01 28.23 -14.63
N ALA A 214 -2.59 26.99 -14.41
CA ALA A 214 -3.02 26.21 -13.26
C ALA A 214 -2.66 26.88 -11.93
N LEU A 215 -1.45 27.44 -11.80
CA LEU A 215 -1.06 28.17 -10.59
C LEU A 215 -1.89 29.45 -10.39
N ALA A 216 -2.19 30.18 -11.47
CA ALA A 216 -3.03 31.38 -11.40
C ALA A 216 -4.45 31.05 -10.95
N ILE A 217 -5.04 29.94 -11.41
CA ILE A 217 -6.38 29.49 -11.01
C ILE A 217 -6.45 29.29 -9.49
N TYR A 218 -5.50 28.56 -8.89
CA TYR A 218 -5.49 28.36 -7.44
C TYR A 218 -5.48 29.68 -6.66
N ARG A 219 -4.63 30.62 -7.06
CA ARG A 219 -4.48 31.90 -6.37
C ARG A 219 -5.70 32.79 -6.55
N LEU A 220 -6.27 32.81 -7.76
CA LEU A 220 -7.51 33.51 -8.03
C LEU A 220 -8.68 32.91 -7.25
N LEU A 221 -8.78 31.58 -7.12
CA LEU A 221 -9.82 30.92 -6.30
C LEU A 221 -9.65 31.23 -4.81
N ALA A 222 -8.41 31.26 -4.31
CA ALA A 222 -8.13 31.61 -2.92
C ALA A 222 -8.49 33.06 -2.56
N ASP A 223 -8.54 33.95 -3.56
CA ASP A 223 -8.87 35.37 -3.39
C ASP A 223 -10.30 35.73 -3.82
N ARG A 224 -10.90 34.93 -4.70
CA ARG A 224 -12.17 35.22 -5.35
C ARG A 224 -13.11 34.03 -5.22
N ALA A 225 -14.35 34.31 -4.87
CA ALA A 225 -15.42 33.32 -4.77
C ALA A 225 -15.87 32.72 -6.13
N GLN A 226 -15.18 33.00 -7.26
CA GLN A 226 -15.36 32.34 -8.57
C GLN A 226 -14.37 32.95 -9.59
N VAL A 227 -13.86 32.14 -10.52
CA VAL A 227 -12.83 32.58 -11.47
C VAL A 227 -13.29 32.41 -12.92
N ALA A 228 -13.45 33.51 -13.63
CA ALA A 228 -13.79 33.50 -15.06
C ALA A 228 -12.53 33.32 -15.94
N PRO A 229 -12.65 32.70 -17.13
CA PRO A 229 -11.55 32.54 -18.09
C PRO A 229 -10.81 33.84 -18.41
N GLU A 230 -11.53 34.96 -18.52
CA GLU A 230 -10.97 36.28 -18.78
C GLU A 230 -10.09 36.75 -17.61
N GLY A 231 -10.48 36.46 -16.38
CA GLY A 231 -9.67 36.78 -15.20
C GLY A 231 -8.36 36.00 -15.15
N ILE A 232 -8.36 34.76 -15.65
CA ILE A 232 -7.16 33.93 -15.79
C ILE A 232 -6.29 34.49 -16.93
N ALA A 233 -6.90 34.91 -18.04
CA ALA A 233 -6.21 35.51 -19.17
C ALA A 233 -5.48 36.79 -18.75
N ASP A 234 -6.16 37.68 -18.01
CA ASP A 234 -5.58 38.91 -17.48
C ASP A 234 -4.38 38.63 -16.56
N ALA A 235 -4.47 37.60 -15.72
CA ALA A 235 -3.43 37.24 -14.77
C ALA A 235 -2.20 36.57 -15.41
N THR A 236 -2.36 35.95 -16.59
CA THR A 236 -1.30 35.11 -17.20
C THR A 236 -0.80 35.62 -18.55
N GLY A 237 -1.53 36.54 -19.17
CA GLY A 237 -1.30 36.98 -20.55
C GLY A 237 -1.62 35.93 -21.61
N ILE A 238 -2.23 34.80 -21.23
CA ILE A 238 -2.67 33.77 -22.17
C ILE A 238 -4.07 34.12 -22.70
N ASN A 239 -4.34 33.81 -23.96
CA ASN A 239 -5.63 34.10 -24.57
C ASN A 239 -6.77 33.32 -23.89
N ALA A 240 -7.89 33.99 -23.61
CA ALA A 240 -9.04 33.40 -22.93
C ALA A 240 -9.62 32.18 -23.67
N THR A 241 -9.65 32.17 -25.01
CA THR A 241 -10.12 31.01 -25.80
C THR A 241 -9.21 29.80 -25.65
N THR A 242 -7.89 30.02 -25.52
CA THR A 242 -6.93 28.94 -25.25
C THR A 242 -7.12 28.40 -23.83
N ILE A 243 -7.33 29.28 -22.85
CA ILE A 243 -7.65 28.87 -21.47
C ILE A 243 -8.94 28.05 -21.43
N GLU A 244 -9.98 28.49 -22.14
CA GLU A 244 -11.26 27.77 -22.22
C GLU A 244 -11.07 26.33 -22.73
N SER A 245 -10.32 26.16 -23.83
CA SER A 245 -9.98 24.83 -24.36
C SER A 245 -9.28 23.95 -23.34
N TRP A 246 -8.32 24.49 -22.57
CA TRP A 246 -7.64 23.71 -21.54
C TRP A 246 -8.55 23.37 -20.35
N LEU A 247 -9.43 24.28 -19.95
CA LEU A 247 -10.39 24.02 -18.87
C LEU A 247 -11.39 22.93 -19.24
N ASP A 248 -11.75 22.82 -20.53
CA ASP A 248 -12.61 21.76 -21.05
C ASP A 248 -11.88 20.41 -21.19
N GLU A 249 -10.57 20.42 -21.42
CA GLU A 249 -9.75 19.21 -21.57
C GLU A 249 -9.25 18.64 -20.23
N TRP A 250 -9.07 19.49 -19.21
CA TRP A 250 -8.51 19.06 -17.94
C TRP A 250 -9.53 18.34 -17.05
N PRO A 251 -9.18 17.16 -16.49
CA PRO A 251 -10.03 16.49 -15.52
C PRO A 251 -10.08 17.30 -14.21
N GLY A 252 -11.14 17.15 -13.42
CA GLY A 252 -11.24 17.78 -12.10
C GLY A 252 -11.29 19.31 -12.14
N VAL A 253 -11.94 19.88 -13.16
CA VAL A 253 -12.27 21.32 -13.22
C VAL A 253 -13.78 21.47 -13.03
N PHE A 254 -14.19 21.99 -11.88
CA PHE A 254 -15.61 22.20 -11.59
C PHE A 254 -16.00 23.64 -11.92
N ARG A 255 -17.04 23.78 -12.75
CA ARG A 255 -17.51 25.08 -13.26
C ARG A 255 -18.96 25.32 -12.88
N ASP A 256 -19.31 26.56 -12.61
CA ASP A 256 -20.70 26.97 -12.40
C ASP A 256 -21.46 27.08 -13.74
N PRO A 257 -22.79 27.29 -13.74
CA PRO A 257 -23.58 27.43 -14.97
C PRO A 257 -23.15 28.57 -15.90
N ASP A 258 -22.38 29.53 -15.41
CA ASP A 258 -21.85 30.65 -16.19
C ASP A 258 -20.41 30.36 -16.70
N GLY A 259 -19.91 29.14 -16.53
CA GLY A 259 -18.58 28.70 -17.01
C GLY A 259 -17.40 29.14 -16.12
N ARG A 260 -17.67 29.70 -14.95
CA ARG A 260 -16.61 30.13 -14.02
C ARG A 260 -16.12 28.95 -13.20
N VAL A 261 -14.81 28.86 -13.00
CA VAL A 261 -14.19 27.84 -12.15
C VAL A 261 -14.58 28.08 -10.69
N VAL A 262 -15.11 27.05 -10.05
CA VAL A 262 -15.51 27.01 -8.63
C VAL A 262 -14.85 25.86 -7.86
N GLY A 263 -14.16 24.96 -8.56
CA GLY A 263 -13.27 23.98 -7.98
C GLY A 263 -12.19 23.55 -8.96
N PHE A 264 -10.98 23.33 -8.46
CA PHE A 264 -9.82 23.02 -9.27
C PHE A 264 -8.82 22.20 -8.45
N TRP A 265 -8.56 20.97 -8.90
CA TRP A 265 -7.50 20.07 -8.42
C TRP A 265 -7.23 20.13 -6.91
N GLY A 266 -8.25 19.82 -6.11
CA GLY A 266 -8.13 19.77 -4.65
C GLY A 266 -8.63 21.01 -3.91
N LEU A 267 -8.90 22.14 -4.58
CA LEU A 267 -9.51 23.34 -3.97
C LEU A 267 -10.94 23.53 -4.50
N ALA A 268 -11.90 23.78 -3.62
CA ALA A 268 -13.28 24.12 -3.95
C ALA A 268 -13.79 25.31 -3.14
N LEU A 269 -14.79 25.99 -3.66
CA LEU A 269 -15.43 27.11 -2.96
C LEU A 269 -16.63 26.69 -2.10
N SER A 270 -17.18 25.52 -2.38
CA SER A 270 -18.29 24.92 -1.64
C SER A 270 -17.81 23.75 -0.78
N PRO A 271 -18.45 23.50 0.38
CA PRO A 271 -18.04 22.41 1.27
C PRO A 271 -18.26 21.04 0.60
N LEU A 272 -17.29 20.15 0.80
CA LEU A 272 -17.40 18.73 0.47
C LEU A 272 -17.63 17.88 1.73
N SER A 273 -17.99 16.61 1.52
CA SER A 273 -18.05 15.60 2.57
C SER A 273 -17.02 14.50 2.29
N PRO A 274 -16.12 14.19 3.24
CA PRO A 274 -15.91 14.87 4.52
C PRO A 274 -15.41 16.32 4.36
N ARG A 275 -15.65 17.15 5.38
CA ARG A 275 -15.38 18.59 5.32
C ARG A 275 -13.93 18.90 5.67
N TYR A 276 -13.20 19.54 4.76
CA TYR A 276 -11.87 20.09 4.96
C TYR A 276 -11.88 21.60 4.73
N GLU A 277 -12.16 22.39 5.75
CA GLU A 277 -12.23 23.85 5.62
C GLU A 277 -10.83 24.48 5.70
N LEU A 278 -10.55 25.44 4.81
CA LEU A 278 -9.29 26.17 4.72
C LEU A 278 -9.51 27.65 5.03
N VAL A 279 -8.79 28.16 6.03
CA VAL A 279 -8.82 29.58 6.43
C VAL A 279 -7.40 30.12 6.43
N ASP A 280 -7.20 31.33 5.90
CA ASP A 280 -5.89 31.99 5.96
C ASP A 280 -5.56 32.35 7.42
N HIS A 281 -4.42 31.85 7.90
CA HIS A 281 -4.01 31.96 9.30
C HIS A 281 -3.80 33.40 9.77
N HIS A 282 -3.41 34.31 8.86
CA HIS A 282 -3.08 35.68 9.22
C HIS A 282 -4.29 36.60 9.17
N THR A 283 -5.21 36.37 8.23
CA THR A 283 -6.36 37.23 7.97
C THR A 283 -7.66 36.69 8.55
N GLY A 284 -7.74 35.38 8.81
CA GLY A 284 -8.97 34.70 9.22
C GLY A 284 -10.01 34.58 8.11
N VAL A 285 -9.64 34.87 6.86
CA VAL A 285 -10.55 34.81 5.70
C VAL A 285 -10.60 33.39 5.15
N SER A 286 -11.79 32.91 4.82
CA SER A 286 -11.97 31.61 4.18
C SER A 286 -11.32 31.59 2.80
N VAL A 287 -10.49 30.57 2.57
CA VAL A 287 -9.83 30.29 1.28
C VAL A 287 -10.64 29.25 0.47
N GLY A 288 -11.54 28.53 1.13
CA GLY A 288 -12.40 27.52 0.54
C GLY A 288 -12.31 26.19 1.29
N TYR A 289 -12.41 25.10 0.53
CA TYR A 289 -12.44 23.74 1.02
C TYR A 289 -11.49 22.86 0.22
N ALA A 290 -10.84 21.93 0.89
CA ALA A 290 -10.05 20.89 0.24
C ALA A 290 -10.93 19.69 -0.12
N TRP A 291 -10.57 18.91 -1.15
CA TRP A 291 -11.34 17.71 -1.51
C TRP A 291 -11.00 16.52 -0.62
N CYS A 292 -9.74 16.39 -0.21
CA CYS A 292 -9.27 15.33 0.67
C CYS A 292 -8.22 15.83 1.68
N ALA A 293 -7.79 14.94 2.57
CA ALA A 293 -6.80 15.28 3.59
C ALA A 293 -5.46 15.74 2.99
N TRP A 294 -5.00 15.12 1.90
CA TRP A 294 -3.72 15.46 1.29
C TRP A 294 -3.71 16.83 0.61
N ASP A 295 -4.83 17.25 0.02
CA ASP A 295 -4.98 18.58 -0.58
C ASP A 295 -4.67 19.69 0.43
N THR A 296 -5.13 19.52 1.67
CA THR A 296 -4.87 20.47 2.77
C THR A 296 -3.37 20.66 3.04
N LEU A 297 -2.54 19.67 2.69
CA LEU A 297 -1.12 19.64 3.01
C LEU A 297 -0.26 20.26 1.90
N PHE A 298 -0.68 20.24 0.64
CA PHE A 298 0.10 20.86 -0.45
C PHE A 298 -0.43 22.22 -0.90
N LEU A 299 -1.73 22.50 -0.78
CA LEU A 299 -2.33 23.77 -1.20
C LEU A 299 -1.64 25.01 -0.59
N PRO A 300 -1.23 25.03 0.69
CA PRO A 300 -0.47 26.16 1.27
C PRO A 300 0.74 26.57 0.44
N SER A 301 1.47 25.61 -0.14
CA SER A 301 2.66 25.87 -0.96
C SER A 301 2.33 26.52 -2.31
N LEU A 302 1.21 26.14 -2.94
CA LEU A 302 0.75 26.73 -4.21
C LEU A 302 0.24 28.16 -4.01
N LEU A 303 -0.46 28.38 -2.90
CA LEU A 303 -1.02 29.69 -2.56
C LEU A 303 0.03 30.65 -1.99
N GLY A 304 1.09 30.12 -1.39
CA GLY A 304 2.07 30.90 -0.63
C GLY A 304 1.49 31.47 0.65
N ARG A 305 0.59 30.73 1.32
CA ARG A 305 -0.13 31.16 2.53
C ARG A 305 -0.03 30.09 3.60
N THR A 306 -0.07 30.51 4.87
CA THR A 306 -0.29 29.59 5.98
C THR A 306 -1.78 29.43 6.18
N LEU A 307 -2.27 28.19 6.20
CA LEU A 307 -3.69 27.87 6.32
C LEU A 307 -3.98 27.14 7.64
N ASP A 308 -5.02 27.59 8.33
CA ASP A 308 -5.68 26.83 9.38
C ASP A 308 -6.73 25.90 8.73
N VAL A 309 -6.66 24.62 9.10
CA VAL A 309 -7.46 23.56 8.53
C VAL A 309 -8.35 22.98 9.62
N THR A 310 -9.65 22.90 9.33
CA THR A 310 -10.61 22.17 10.17
C THR A 310 -11.13 20.96 9.41
N ALA A 311 -10.92 19.78 9.99
CA ALA A 311 -11.27 18.49 9.44
C ALA A 311 -11.89 17.57 10.51
N SER A 312 -12.22 16.35 10.11
CA SER A 312 -12.74 15.31 10.98
C SER A 312 -12.04 13.99 10.70
N ASP A 313 -11.92 13.17 11.75
CA ASP A 313 -11.49 11.79 11.69
C ASP A 313 -12.44 10.97 10.80
N GLY A 314 -11.89 10.23 9.83
CA GLY A 314 -12.63 9.52 8.80
C GLY A 314 -13.48 8.35 9.31
N ALA A 315 -13.22 7.85 10.52
CA ALA A 315 -13.97 6.74 11.11
C ALA A 315 -15.02 7.23 12.13
N SER A 316 -14.61 8.10 13.04
CA SER A 316 -15.37 8.55 14.21
C SER A 316 -16.05 9.91 14.02
N GLY A 317 -15.59 10.72 13.06
CA GLY A 317 -16.02 12.11 12.88
C GLY A 317 -15.46 13.09 13.92
N ALA A 318 -14.60 12.64 14.84
CA ALA A 318 -13.98 13.50 15.85
C ALA A 318 -13.17 14.63 15.20
N PRO A 319 -13.12 15.83 15.80
CA PRO A 319 -12.47 16.99 15.17
C PRO A 319 -10.96 16.82 15.06
N ILE A 320 -10.42 17.19 13.91
CA ILE A 320 -8.98 17.30 13.63
C ILE A 320 -8.69 18.73 13.20
N ARG A 321 -7.65 19.34 13.78
CA ARG A 321 -7.21 20.70 13.45
C ARG A 321 -5.72 20.73 13.19
N LEU A 322 -5.32 21.47 12.18
CA LEU A 322 -3.91 21.66 11.83
C LEU A 322 -3.67 23.03 11.23
N THR A 323 -2.51 23.60 11.50
CA THR A 323 -2.00 24.80 10.81
C THR A 323 -0.87 24.36 9.88
N VAL A 324 -1.01 24.62 8.59
CA VAL A 324 -0.06 24.20 7.56
C VAL A 324 0.50 25.43 6.85
N ALA A 325 1.82 25.60 6.92
CA ALA A 325 2.53 26.66 6.21
C ALA A 325 3.14 26.11 4.90
N PRO A 326 3.55 26.99 3.96
CA PRO A 326 4.12 26.56 2.66
C PRO A 326 5.32 25.61 2.76
N ASP A 327 6.05 25.65 3.87
CA ASP A 327 7.27 24.89 4.14
C ASP A 327 7.10 23.77 5.19
N GLY A 328 5.92 23.64 5.82
CA GLY A 328 5.65 22.55 6.75
C GLY A 328 4.41 22.69 7.62
N VAL A 329 3.98 21.57 8.20
CA VAL A 329 2.96 21.51 9.25
C VAL A 329 3.48 22.17 10.53
N ARG A 330 2.70 23.08 11.12
CA ARG A 330 3.05 23.85 12.34
C ARG A 330 2.42 23.29 13.59
N THR A 331 1.12 22.98 13.50
CA THR A 331 0.33 22.43 14.60
C THR A 331 -0.51 21.29 14.06
N LEU A 332 -0.75 20.30 14.90
CA LEU A 332 -1.55 19.12 14.58
C LEU A 332 -2.22 18.61 15.86
N ASP A 333 -3.55 18.57 15.85
CA ASP A 333 -4.38 18.14 16.98
C ASP A 333 -5.49 17.21 16.45
N PRO A 334 -5.49 15.91 16.81
CA PRO A 334 -4.52 15.23 17.69
C PRO A 334 -3.10 15.10 17.11
N ALA A 335 -2.08 15.10 17.97
CA ALA A 335 -0.67 15.06 17.53
C ALA A 335 -0.26 13.77 16.79
N ASN A 336 -1.04 12.69 16.94
CA ASN A 336 -0.78 11.41 16.29
C ASN A 336 -1.56 11.25 14.97
N THR A 337 -2.14 12.33 14.45
CA THR A 337 -2.97 12.27 13.24
C THR A 337 -2.20 11.70 12.06
N VAL A 338 -2.84 10.76 11.36
CA VAL A 338 -2.33 10.12 10.15
C VAL A 338 -3.27 10.39 8.97
N VAL A 339 -2.77 10.14 7.77
CA VAL A 339 -3.51 10.26 6.51
C VAL A 339 -3.57 8.88 5.87
N SER A 340 -4.76 8.37 5.54
CA SER A 340 -4.89 7.23 4.63
C SER A 340 -4.52 7.65 3.22
N PHE A 341 -3.91 6.74 2.46
CA PHE A 341 -3.39 7.05 1.15
C PHE A 341 -3.41 5.82 0.25
N GLN A 342 -3.44 6.05 -1.05
CA GLN A 342 -3.26 5.02 -2.07
C GLN A 342 -2.27 5.50 -3.12
N ALA A 343 -1.52 4.57 -3.73
CA ALA A 343 -0.72 4.89 -4.90
C ALA A 343 -1.60 4.78 -6.14
N PRO A 344 -1.83 5.88 -6.91
CA PRO A 344 -2.63 5.78 -8.12
C PRO A 344 -2.00 4.81 -9.13
N THR A 345 -2.81 3.92 -9.69
CA THR A 345 -2.41 2.98 -10.75
C THR A 345 -2.69 3.52 -12.14
N ASP A 346 -3.74 4.31 -12.26
CA ASP A 346 -4.30 4.79 -13.52
C ASP A 346 -4.26 6.33 -13.60
N GLU A 347 -4.50 6.86 -14.80
CA GLU A 347 -4.67 8.31 -15.02
C GLU A 347 -5.94 8.80 -14.33
N TRP A 348 -5.88 10.00 -13.73
CA TRP A 348 -7.04 10.62 -13.12
C TRP A 348 -7.96 11.20 -14.18
N ASP A 349 -9.25 10.95 -14.00
CA ASP A 349 -10.34 11.46 -14.81
C ASP A 349 -11.22 12.43 -14.01
N GLU A 350 -12.41 12.75 -14.53
CA GLU A 350 -13.38 13.63 -13.88
C GLU A 350 -13.85 13.09 -12.51
N ASP A 351 -13.73 11.79 -12.27
CA ASP A 351 -14.19 11.09 -11.08
C ASP A 351 -13.11 10.99 -9.99
N ILE A 352 -12.02 11.78 -10.07
CA ILE A 352 -10.93 11.83 -9.08
C ILE A 352 -11.41 11.95 -7.63
N LEU A 353 -12.53 12.64 -7.40
CA LEU A 353 -13.16 12.74 -6.08
C LEU A 353 -13.56 11.37 -5.52
N THR A 354 -14.11 10.52 -6.38
CA THR A 354 -14.64 9.19 -6.05
C THR A 354 -13.69 8.05 -6.37
N SER A 355 -12.57 8.29 -7.06
CA SER A 355 -11.55 7.26 -7.34
C SER A 355 -10.30 7.39 -6.47
N PHE A 356 -10.02 8.61 -5.96
CA PHE A 356 -8.84 8.87 -5.12
C PHE A 356 -9.18 9.63 -3.83
N CYS A 357 -9.77 10.83 -3.92
CA CYS A 357 -9.96 11.69 -2.74
C CYS A 357 -10.79 11.05 -1.63
N HIS A 358 -11.79 10.23 -1.96
CA HIS A 358 -12.63 9.54 -0.98
C HIS A 358 -11.87 8.55 -0.08
N GLU A 359 -10.71 8.06 -0.53
CA GLU A 359 -9.85 7.14 0.23
C GLU A 359 -8.70 7.85 0.96
N VAL A 360 -8.56 9.17 0.78
CA VAL A 360 -7.49 9.99 1.37
C VAL A 360 -8.02 10.85 2.50
N LEU A 361 -8.09 10.26 3.70
CA LEU A 361 -8.75 10.86 4.87
C LEU A 361 -7.78 11.06 6.04
N PHE A 362 -8.10 12.00 6.94
CA PHE A 362 -7.41 12.12 8.22
C PHE A 362 -7.97 11.13 9.24
N PHE A 363 -7.11 10.61 10.12
CA PHE A 363 -7.48 9.83 11.30
C PHE A 363 -6.73 10.34 12.52
N ALA A 364 -7.34 10.26 13.70
CA ALA A 364 -6.78 10.70 14.97
C ALA A 364 -5.49 9.95 15.34
N ASP A 365 -5.40 8.68 14.94
CA ASP A 365 -4.21 7.85 15.08
C ASP A 365 -4.20 6.68 14.06
N GLY A 366 -3.10 5.94 14.04
CA GLY A 366 -2.93 4.78 13.16
C GLY A 366 -3.91 3.64 13.42
N ALA A 367 -4.37 3.44 14.65
CA ALA A 367 -5.29 2.35 14.97
C ALA A 367 -6.69 2.63 14.40
N ALA A 368 -7.13 3.90 14.44
CA ALA A 368 -8.37 4.33 13.80
C ALA A 368 -8.32 4.15 12.28
N ALA A 369 -7.20 4.53 11.65
CA ALA A 369 -6.99 4.33 10.22
C ALA A 369 -6.98 2.83 9.85
N GLU A 370 -6.22 2.00 10.56
CA GLU A 370 -6.15 0.55 10.32
C GLU A 370 -7.52 -0.12 10.42
N GLY A 371 -8.30 0.21 11.45
CA GLY A 371 -9.64 -0.34 11.63
C GLY A 371 -10.57 0.01 10.46
N TRP A 372 -10.49 1.25 9.97
CA TRP A 372 -11.29 1.72 8.84
C TRP A 372 -10.82 1.15 7.48
N MET A 373 -9.50 0.96 7.30
CA MET A 373 -8.94 0.38 6.08
C MET A 373 -9.17 -1.14 5.99
N ALA A 374 -9.27 -1.85 7.12
CA ALA A 374 -9.47 -3.30 7.15
C ALA A 374 -10.79 -3.77 6.50
N GLU A 375 -11.75 -2.87 6.34
CA GLU A 375 -13.06 -3.13 5.72
C GLU A 375 -13.08 -2.81 4.21
N ARG A 376 -11.93 -2.44 3.61
CA ARG A 376 -11.82 -2.00 2.22
C ARG A 376 -11.08 -3.01 1.34
N ASP A 377 -11.45 -3.01 0.06
CA ASP A 377 -10.84 -3.85 -0.96
C ASP A 377 -9.58 -3.21 -1.59
N ASP A 378 -9.40 -1.89 -1.39
CA ASP A 378 -8.29 -1.12 -1.97
C ASP A 378 -6.98 -1.26 -1.20
N GLU A 379 -5.86 -1.11 -1.93
CA GLU A 379 -4.52 -1.13 -1.35
C GLU A 379 -4.18 0.21 -0.69
N LEU A 380 -4.63 0.37 0.55
CA LEU A 380 -4.39 1.57 1.34
C LEU A 380 -3.19 1.43 2.28
N PHE A 381 -2.51 2.55 2.52
CA PHE A 381 -1.46 2.69 3.52
C PHE A 381 -1.61 4.01 4.28
N THR A 382 -0.95 4.13 5.42
CA THR A 382 -0.95 5.35 6.23
C THR A 382 0.33 6.15 6.06
N LEU A 383 0.18 7.47 6.11
CA LEU A 383 1.26 8.45 6.20
C LEU A 383 1.10 9.27 7.47
N SER A 384 2.20 9.70 8.10
CA SER A 384 2.11 10.83 9.04
C SER A 384 1.74 12.10 8.25
N ALA A 385 1.15 13.08 8.92
CA ALA A 385 0.85 14.37 8.29
C ALA A 385 2.10 15.02 7.67
N GLU A 386 3.26 14.91 8.32
CA GLU A 386 4.53 15.44 7.82
C GLU A 386 5.05 14.66 6.59
N ALA A 387 4.86 13.34 6.57
CA ALA A 387 5.22 12.52 5.42
C ALA A 387 4.33 12.85 4.22
N ALA A 388 3.01 12.95 4.42
CA ALA A 388 2.07 13.36 3.38
C ALA A 388 2.34 14.80 2.89
N PHE A 389 2.73 15.70 3.78
CA PHE A 389 3.21 17.04 3.42
C PHE A 389 4.48 16.97 2.55
N ASP A 390 5.48 16.15 2.90
CA ASP A 390 6.70 16.03 2.10
C ASP A 390 6.41 15.48 0.70
N ILE A 391 5.49 14.51 0.57
CA ILE A 391 4.99 14.01 -0.72
C ILE A 391 4.34 15.15 -1.51
N GLY A 392 3.45 15.92 -0.88
CA GLY A 392 2.80 17.07 -1.48
C GLY A 392 3.79 18.11 -1.99
N ARG A 393 4.79 18.47 -1.17
CA ARG A 393 5.85 19.41 -1.54
C ARG A 393 6.66 18.94 -2.74
N ARG A 394 7.04 17.66 -2.79
CA ARG A 394 7.79 17.08 -3.92
C ARG A 394 6.95 17.06 -5.19
N TRP A 395 5.69 16.63 -5.07
CA TRP A 395 4.73 16.62 -6.17
C TRP A 395 4.51 18.02 -6.75
N VAL A 396 4.29 19.02 -5.90
CA VAL A 396 4.17 20.43 -6.31
C VAL A 396 5.45 20.91 -7.03
N LYS A 397 6.62 20.59 -6.47
CA LYS A 397 7.90 20.98 -7.08
C LYS A 397 8.08 20.38 -8.47
N GLU A 398 7.79 19.09 -8.64
CA GLU A 398 7.89 18.40 -9.93
C GLU A 398 6.84 18.90 -10.93
N ARG A 399 5.60 19.13 -10.46
CA ARG A 399 4.48 19.55 -11.32
C ARG A 399 4.55 21.00 -11.76
N TYR A 400 5.10 21.91 -10.96
CA TYR A 400 5.07 23.36 -11.25
C TYR A 400 6.46 23.97 -11.51
N GLY A 401 7.53 23.46 -10.91
CA GLY A 401 8.90 23.89 -11.19
C GLY A 401 9.12 25.41 -11.15
N GLU A 402 9.64 25.98 -12.25
CA GLU A 402 9.93 27.41 -12.42
C GLU A 402 8.71 28.34 -12.31
N ALA A 403 7.49 27.83 -12.53
CA ALA A 403 6.28 28.62 -12.42
C ALA A 403 6.11 29.20 -11.00
N LEU A 404 6.48 28.43 -9.97
CA LEU A 404 6.47 28.89 -8.58
C LEU A 404 7.51 29.99 -8.33
N LEU A 405 8.73 29.81 -8.87
CA LEU A 405 9.85 30.75 -8.70
C LEU A 405 9.62 32.10 -9.40
N THR A 406 8.91 32.10 -10.53
CA THR A 406 8.58 33.33 -11.25
C THR A 406 7.50 34.10 -10.51
N ALA A 407 6.47 33.40 -10.06
CA ALA A 407 5.38 33.94 -9.26
C ALA A 407 5.81 34.60 -7.95
N ASP A 408 6.82 34.04 -7.26
CA ASP A 408 7.30 34.59 -5.99
C ASP A 408 8.26 35.78 -6.16
N ARG A 409 8.74 36.04 -7.38
CA ARG A 409 9.52 37.25 -7.71
C ARG A 409 8.66 38.45 -8.07
N GLU A 410 7.40 38.22 -8.43
CA GLU A 410 6.44 39.26 -8.81
C GLU A 410 5.56 39.75 -7.64
N ARG A 411 5.65 39.09 -6.47
CA ARG A 411 5.09 39.53 -5.18
C ARG A 411 6.17 40.18 -4.33
#